data_AF-A0A942MG28-F1
#
_entry.id   AF-A0A942MG28-F1
#
_cell.length_a   1.000
_cell.length_b   1.000
_cell.length_c   1.000
_cell.angle_alpha   90.00
_cell.angle_beta   90.00
_cell.angle_gamma   90.00
#
_symmetry.space_group_name_H-M   'P 1'
#
loop_
_entity.id
_entity.type
_entity.pdbx_description
1 polymer ?
#
loop_
_entity_poly.entity_id
_entity_poly.type
_entity_poly.pdbx_seq_one_letter_code
_entity_poly.pdbx_strand_id
1 'polypeptide(L)'
;MPSNDYPKIVCCLTDKNGSILDPYAPGAIIYKELSSTRHRSERQAKLPPGEVHLQHQVAVSIKGYIALFIDGSPLTSPIPFHAVKQLYLYAPKGTALCFKVWHFNCCAGPIFQKNRVLDKIRILINIETIVDSEAEVQLVVPVVNCPLELIASYSDIDAVKACVKVIKIFDSCRFHNEITLYYEEFLLKADVYQYNALSDGIKKTFTNADELIQYGDKGILDPNDVSFYNLFINGVLQPSVNYKIVSKLLTLETEDAPLKGAPIIISFISFKGIFNELITAETYQYYAVSDGVKKKYTDDDEIIAYGNQGILDPSDVSYYILFINGVPQPRTNYQVEKGLLTLTTVDVPLKDSPIVLKFIMLKGAHNQLLTAEVYQYNTLGDGKIYTNQDELTMYGNKGIPNPKLISYQNLFINGVLQPSVNYLVQTGVLALTTSDLPLKGGPISLQFITSYY
;
A
#
# COMPACT_ATOMS: atom_id res chain seq x y z
N MET A 1 2.92 -31.98 13.99
CA MET A 1 3.24 -30.63 14.46
C MET A 1 3.20 -29.72 13.24
N PRO A 2 2.36 -28.68 13.18
CA PRO A 2 2.42 -27.75 12.06
C PRO A 2 3.76 -27.02 12.12
N SER A 3 4.49 -27.00 11.01
CA SER A 3 5.72 -26.23 10.87
C SER A 3 5.41 -24.76 11.14
N ASN A 4 6.04 -24.21 12.17
CA ASN A 4 5.90 -22.82 12.60
C ASN A 4 6.73 -21.89 11.67
N ASP A 5 6.70 -22.15 10.36
CA ASP A 5 7.40 -21.35 9.36
C ASP A 5 6.58 -20.10 9.12
N TYR A 6 6.86 -19.07 9.92
CA TYR A 6 6.42 -17.72 9.60
C TYR A 6 6.96 -17.35 8.21
N PRO A 7 6.13 -16.72 7.35
CA PRO A 7 6.56 -16.30 6.04
C PRO A 7 7.81 -15.40 6.14
N LYS A 8 8.80 -15.68 5.29
CA LYS A 8 10.12 -15.04 5.38
C LYS A 8 10.06 -13.62 4.85
N ILE A 9 10.20 -12.65 5.74
CA ILE A 9 10.29 -11.24 5.39
C ILE A 9 11.71 -10.94 4.89
N VAL A 10 11.83 -10.51 3.63
CA VAL A 10 13.10 -10.16 3.00
C VAL A 10 13.18 -8.63 2.88
N CYS A 11 14.30 -8.04 3.29
CA CYS A 11 14.57 -6.62 3.06
C CYS A 11 15.55 -6.46 1.90
N CYS A 12 15.19 -5.64 0.91
CA CYS A 12 16.02 -5.34 -0.25
C CYS A 12 16.28 -3.83 -0.36
N LEU A 13 17.45 -3.45 -0.87
CA LEU A 13 17.72 -2.09 -1.32
C LEU A 13 16.91 -1.81 -2.60
N THR A 14 16.25 -0.65 -2.67
CA THR A 14 15.45 -0.25 -3.83
C THR A 14 15.73 1.19 -4.25
N ASP A 15 15.26 1.55 -5.45
CA ASP A 15 15.07 2.95 -5.80
C ASP A 15 13.81 3.53 -5.12
N LYS A 16 13.54 4.82 -5.37
CA LYS A 16 12.35 5.53 -4.86
C LYS A 16 11.01 5.01 -5.42
N ASN A 17 11.04 4.18 -6.47
CA ASN A 17 9.88 3.61 -7.13
C ASN A 17 9.65 2.13 -6.73
N GLY A 18 10.56 1.51 -5.98
CA GLY A 18 10.47 0.12 -5.51
C GLY A 18 11.19 -0.90 -6.38
N SER A 19 11.98 -0.48 -7.37
CA SER A 19 12.82 -1.38 -8.15
C SER A 19 14.01 -1.84 -7.31
N ILE A 20 14.25 -3.16 -7.22
CA ILE A 20 15.38 -3.73 -6.48
C ILE A 20 16.70 -3.29 -7.12
N LEU A 21 17.66 -2.85 -6.30
CA LEU A 21 18.99 -2.41 -6.71
C LEU A 21 20.07 -3.36 -6.22
N ASP A 22 21.14 -3.49 -6.99
CA ASP A 22 22.41 -4.03 -6.51
C ASP A 22 23.08 -2.99 -5.58
N PRO A 23 23.29 -3.28 -4.28
CA PRO A 23 23.90 -2.33 -3.35
C PRO A 23 25.34 -1.95 -3.71
N TYR A 24 26.02 -2.73 -4.56
CA TYR A 24 27.38 -2.46 -5.01
C TYR A 24 27.43 -1.63 -6.30
N ALA A 25 26.29 -1.39 -6.95
CA ALA A 25 26.22 -0.57 -8.15
C ALA A 25 26.41 0.94 -7.83
N PRO A 26 27.06 1.71 -8.72
CA PRO A 26 27.21 3.15 -8.56
C PRO A 26 25.85 3.84 -8.38
N GLY A 27 25.72 4.69 -7.36
CA GLY A 27 24.52 5.48 -7.10
C GLY A 27 23.37 4.72 -6.41
N ALA A 28 23.53 3.43 -6.10
CA ALA A 28 22.51 2.66 -5.37
C ALA A 28 22.29 3.20 -3.94
N ILE A 29 23.37 3.65 -3.29
CA ILE A 29 23.33 4.40 -2.02
C ILE A 29 23.94 5.78 -2.28
N ILE A 30 23.24 6.82 -1.87
CA ILE A 30 23.61 8.21 -2.11
C ILE A 30 24.45 8.71 -0.93
N TYR A 31 25.70 9.08 -1.23
CA TYR A 31 26.59 9.76 -0.30
C TYR A 31 26.69 11.23 -0.67
N LYS A 32 26.55 12.12 0.31
CA LYS A 32 26.74 13.55 0.12
C LYS A 32 27.58 14.13 1.24
N GLU A 33 28.71 14.74 0.88
CA GLU A 33 29.47 15.55 1.82
C GLU A 33 28.62 16.76 2.26
N LEU A 34 28.48 16.93 3.58
CA LEU A 34 27.76 18.04 4.20
C LEU A 34 28.71 19.19 4.57
N SER A 35 29.99 18.87 4.75
CA SER A 35 31.06 19.83 5.00
C SER A 35 31.45 20.59 3.72
N SER A 36 31.89 21.84 3.86
CA SER A 36 32.42 22.59 2.72
C SER A 36 33.78 22.00 2.29
N THR A 37 33.89 21.60 1.03
CA THR A 37 35.15 21.10 0.44
C THR A 37 36.30 22.12 0.48
N ARG A 38 35.98 23.41 0.70
CA ARG A 38 36.95 24.51 0.82
C ARG A 38 37.38 24.81 2.26
N HIS A 39 36.62 24.34 3.24
CA HIS A 39 36.77 24.68 4.67
C HIS A 39 36.51 23.45 5.55
N ARG A 40 37.20 22.33 5.28
CA ARG A 40 37.15 21.18 6.19
C ARG A 40 37.91 21.52 7.47
N SER A 41 37.33 21.22 8.62
CA SER A 41 37.97 21.45 9.92
C SER A 41 39.15 20.51 10.09
N GLU A 42 40.31 21.08 10.44
CA GLU A 42 41.56 20.35 10.62
C GLU A 42 41.69 19.83 12.06
N ARG A 43 42.22 18.62 12.19
CA ARG A 43 42.59 18.01 13.47
C ARG A 43 43.94 17.33 13.33
N GLN A 44 44.81 17.53 14.30
CA GLN A 44 46.06 16.78 14.42
C GLN A 44 45.82 15.47 15.17
N ALA A 45 46.15 14.34 14.55
CA ALA A 45 46.13 13.02 15.17
C ALA A 45 47.56 12.53 15.43
N LYS A 46 47.86 12.09 16.65
CA LYS A 46 49.15 11.47 17.01
C LYS A 46 49.04 9.96 16.86
N LEU A 47 49.85 9.36 15.99
CA LEU A 47 50.00 7.91 15.90
C LEU A 47 51.29 7.47 16.60
N PRO A 48 51.33 6.32 17.30
CA PRO A 48 52.58 5.75 17.78
C PRO A 48 53.43 5.29 16.57
N PRO A 49 54.72 5.68 16.44
CA PRO A 49 55.59 6.32 17.43
C PRO A 49 55.86 7.81 17.10
N GLY A 50 54.93 8.72 17.43
CA GLY A 50 55.18 10.16 17.52
C GLY A 50 54.92 10.99 16.26
N GLU A 51 54.50 10.38 15.15
CA GLU A 51 54.12 11.12 13.94
C GLU A 51 52.78 11.83 14.14
N VAL A 52 52.77 13.14 13.84
CA VAL A 52 51.55 13.96 13.81
C VAL A 52 51.02 13.96 12.38
N HIS A 53 49.88 13.32 12.17
CA HIS A 53 49.19 13.31 10.89
C HIS A 53 48.04 14.33 10.92
N LEU A 54 47.97 15.16 9.87
CA LEU A 54 46.87 16.10 9.67
C LEU A 54 45.66 15.32 9.16
N GLN A 55 44.51 15.45 9.83
CA GLN A 55 43.25 14.87 9.39
C GLN A 55 42.21 15.97 9.22
N HIS A 56 41.26 15.73 8.32
CA HIS A 56 40.15 16.62 8.07
C HIS A 56 38.87 15.94 8.54
N GLN A 57 38.08 16.66 9.34
CA GLN A 57 36.76 16.20 9.75
C GLN A 57 35.76 16.42 8.62
N VAL A 58 35.05 15.35 8.26
CA VAL A 58 34.03 15.37 7.22
C VAL A 58 32.74 14.79 7.79
N ALA A 59 31.63 15.49 7.57
CA ALA A 59 30.30 14.94 7.78
C ALA A 59 29.72 14.47 6.44
N VAL A 60 29.26 13.23 6.39
CA VAL A 60 28.67 12.62 5.19
C VAL A 60 27.25 12.18 5.49
N SER A 61 26.31 12.62 4.65
CA SER A 61 24.94 12.12 4.58
C SER A 61 24.89 10.86 3.73
N ILE A 62 24.22 9.83 4.23
CA ILE A 62 24.01 8.54 3.59
C ILE A 62 22.51 8.35 3.43
N LYS A 63 22.04 8.14 2.21
CA LYS A 63 20.61 8.04 1.89
C LYS A 63 20.35 6.91 0.92
N GLY A 64 19.19 6.30 1.03
CA GLY A 64 18.68 5.31 0.10
C GLY A 64 17.25 4.92 0.44
N TYR A 65 16.75 3.92 -0.26
CA TYR A 65 15.43 3.34 -0.01
C TYR A 65 15.57 1.83 0.15
N ILE A 66 14.73 1.25 1.00
CA ILE A 66 14.56 -0.20 1.10
C ILE A 66 13.09 -0.55 0.91
N ALA A 67 12.78 -1.77 0.54
CA ALA A 67 11.42 -2.30 0.59
C ALA A 67 11.43 -3.69 1.19
N LEU A 68 10.34 -4.03 1.87
CA LEU A 68 10.14 -5.36 2.42
C LEU A 68 9.34 -6.21 1.43
N PHE A 69 9.67 -7.49 1.37
CA PHE A 69 9.03 -8.47 0.51
C PHE A 69 8.64 -9.69 1.34
N ILE A 70 7.48 -10.26 1.03
CA ILE A 70 6.97 -11.50 1.61
C ILE A 70 6.63 -12.45 0.45
N ASP A 71 7.22 -13.65 0.45
CA ASP A 71 7.05 -14.65 -0.62
C ASP A 71 7.23 -14.09 -2.05
N GLY A 72 8.18 -13.15 -2.21
CA GLY A 72 8.49 -12.50 -3.48
C GLY A 72 7.58 -11.34 -3.89
N SER A 73 6.51 -11.06 -3.14
CA SER A 73 5.63 -9.90 -3.37
C SER A 73 6.03 -8.70 -2.50
N PRO A 74 5.94 -7.46 -3.00
CA PRO A 74 6.20 -6.27 -2.20
C PRO A 74 5.21 -6.18 -1.04
N LEU A 75 5.73 -6.08 0.19
CA LEU A 75 4.95 -5.84 1.40
C LEU A 75 4.78 -4.34 1.67
N THR A 76 5.78 -3.53 1.31
CA THR A 76 5.80 -2.09 1.59
C THR A 76 6.11 -1.27 0.35
N SER A 77 5.62 -0.03 0.33
CA SER A 77 6.21 1.01 -0.51
C SER A 77 7.67 1.27 -0.11
N PRO A 78 8.49 1.90 -0.96
CA PRO A 78 9.90 2.21 -0.63
C PRO A 78 10.03 3.06 0.63
N ILE A 79 10.72 2.53 1.64
CA ILE A 79 10.99 3.15 2.93
C ILE A 79 12.32 3.90 2.83
N PRO A 80 12.35 5.24 2.97
CA PRO A 80 13.60 5.98 2.96
C PRO A 80 14.40 5.71 4.23
N PHE A 81 15.71 5.55 4.08
CA PHE A 81 16.65 5.59 5.22
C PHE A 81 17.62 6.76 5.07
N HIS A 82 18.07 7.26 6.21
CA HIS A 82 19.03 8.35 6.27
C HIS A 82 19.93 8.19 7.50
N ALA A 83 21.23 8.40 7.30
CA ALA A 83 22.21 8.48 8.37
C ALA A 83 23.22 9.59 8.09
N VAL A 84 23.81 10.14 9.14
CA VAL A 84 24.94 11.07 9.05
C VAL A 84 26.10 10.47 9.80
N LYS A 85 27.25 10.35 9.13
CA LYS A 85 28.49 9.88 9.74
C LYS A 85 29.52 10.99 9.74
N GLN A 86 30.19 11.17 10.88
CA GLN A 86 31.41 11.96 10.95
C GLN A 86 32.61 11.04 10.83
N LEU A 87 33.54 11.41 9.97
CA LEU A 87 34.74 10.66 9.67
C LEU A 87 35.95 11.59 9.60
N TYR A 88 37.12 11.01 9.86
CA TYR A 88 38.40 11.70 9.84
C TYR A 88 39.29 10.98 8.83
N LEU A 89 39.76 11.72 7.83
CA LEU A 89 40.72 11.26 6.84
C LEU A 89 41.55 12.44 6.33
N TYR A 90 42.71 12.16 5.77
CA TYR A 90 43.52 13.19 5.13
C TYR A 90 42.92 13.56 3.77
N ALA A 91 42.06 14.59 3.78
CA ALA A 91 41.39 15.13 2.59
C ALA A 91 41.72 16.62 2.34
N PRO A 92 42.93 16.92 1.80
CA PRO A 92 43.38 18.30 1.58
C PRO A 92 42.45 19.07 0.62
N LYS A 93 42.57 20.40 0.63
CA LYS A 93 41.75 21.30 -0.20
C LYS A 93 41.84 20.93 -1.68
N GLY A 94 40.68 20.82 -2.34
CA GLY A 94 40.58 20.43 -3.75
C GLY A 94 40.34 18.94 -4.00
N THR A 95 40.31 18.12 -2.95
CA THR A 95 39.94 16.70 -3.05
C THR A 95 38.43 16.47 -3.01
N ALA A 96 37.96 15.56 -3.84
CA ALA A 96 36.64 14.95 -3.77
C ALA A 96 36.67 13.71 -2.87
N LEU A 97 35.48 13.26 -2.47
CA LEU A 97 35.29 12.01 -1.76
C LEU A 97 34.59 11.01 -2.66
N CYS A 98 35.23 9.87 -2.88
CA CYS A 98 34.67 8.75 -3.63
C CYS A 98 34.25 7.66 -2.65
N PHE A 99 33.03 7.14 -2.80
CA PHE A 99 32.44 6.18 -1.87
C PHE A 99 32.16 4.86 -2.57
N LYS A 100 32.57 3.76 -1.94
CA LYS A 100 32.29 2.40 -2.40
C LYS A 100 31.72 1.56 -1.26
N VAL A 101 30.59 0.92 -1.53
CA VAL A 101 30.00 -0.05 -0.59
C VAL A 101 30.88 -1.30 -0.60
N TRP A 102 31.35 -1.69 0.57
CA TRP A 102 32.14 -2.90 0.79
C TRP A 102 31.27 -4.08 1.20
N HIS A 103 30.32 -3.83 2.10
CA HIS A 103 29.36 -4.83 2.56
C HIS A 103 28.02 -4.17 2.81
N PHE A 104 26.96 -4.83 2.36
CA PHE A 104 25.58 -4.43 2.63
C PHE A 104 24.79 -5.63 3.12
N ASN A 105 24.08 -5.44 4.22
CA ASN A 105 23.13 -6.41 4.73
C ASN A 105 21.88 -5.68 5.21
N CYS A 106 20.70 -6.13 4.77
CA CYS A 106 19.43 -5.68 5.31
C CYS A 106 18.65 -6.87 5.86
N CYS A 107 18.26 -6.80 7.13
CA CYS A 107 17.44 -7.81 7.77
C CYS A 107 16.15 -7.17 8.28
N ALA A 108 15.05 -7.89 8.17
CA ALA A 108 13.76 -7.50 8.72
C ALA A 108 13.22 -8.64 9.58
N GLY A 109 12.72 -8.31 10.77
CA GLY A 109 12.15 -9.28 11.69
C GLY A 109 10.89 -8.74 12.35
N PRO A 110 9.82 -9.55 12.45
CA PRO A 110 8.63 -9.17 13.20
C PRO A 110 8.98 -9.05 14.68
N ILE A 111 8.58 -7.94 15.29
CA ILE A 111 8.51 -7.78 16.73
C ILE A 111 7.09 -8.15 17.13
N PHE A 112 7.00 -9.14 18.02
CA PHE A 112 5.74 -9.53 18.61
C PHE A 112 5.62 -8.97 20.02
N GLN A 113 4.40 -8.61 20.39
CA GLN A 113 4.08 -8.37 21.80
C GLN A 113 4.02 -9.71 22.57
N LYS A 114 3.93 -9.65 23.91
CA LYS A 114 3.96 -10.83 24.80
C LYS A 114 2.93 -11.92 24.44
N ASN A 115 1.87 -11.57 23.73
CA ASN A 115 0.80 -12.46 23.29
C ASN A 115 0.94 -12.95 21.83
N ARG A 116 2.12 -12.81 21.20
CA ARG A 116 2.42 -13.25 19.82
C ARG A 116 1.66 -12.50 18.71
N VAL A 117 1.13 -11.33 19.02
CA VAL A 117 0.58 -10.38 18.04
C VAL A 117 1.71 -9.57 17.41
N LEU A 118 1.64 -9.34 16.10
CA LEU A 118 2.58 -8.45 15.43
C LEU A 118 2.43 -7.01 15.93
N ASP A 119 3.52 -6.43 16.41
CA ASP A 119 3.60 -5.02 16.81
C ASP A 119 4.11 -4.18 15.64
N LYS A 120 5.28 -4.55 15.13
CA LYS A 120 6.02 -3.83 14.11
C LYS A 120 7.06 -4.73 13.48
N ILE A 121 7.58 -4.32 12.33
CA ILE A 121 8.79 -4.94 11.78
C ILE A 121 9.99 -4.07 12.15
N ARG A 122 10.97 -4.68 12.81
CA ARG A 122 12.29 -4.07 13.00
C ARG A 122 13.13 -4.35 11.77
N ILE A 123 13.67 -3.29 11.19
CA ILE A 123 14.54 -3.34 10.02
C ILE A 123 15.93 -2.90 10.47
N LEU A 124 16.93 -3.70 10.13
CA LEU A 124 18.34 -3.45 10.44
C LEU A 124 19.11 -3.38 9.13
N ILE A 125 19.65 -2.20 8.85
CA ILE A 125 20.47 -1.94 7.66
C ILE A 125 21.90 -1.76 8.12
N ASN A 126 22.79 -2.61 7.64
CA ASN A 126 24.22 -2.57 7.90
C ASN A 126 24.95 -2.22 6.61
N ILE A 127 25.70 -1.13 6.64
CA ILE A 127 26.47 -0.63 5.48
C ILE A 127 27.90 -0.41 5.93
N GLU A 128 28.82 -1.19 5.35
CA GLU A 128 30.24 -0.89 5.40
C GLU A 128 30.65 -0.17 4.11
N THR A 129 31.28 0.99 4.28
CA THR A 129 31.67 1.85 3.17
C THR A 129 33.17 2.13 3.27
N ILE A 130 33.84 2.08 2.13
CA ILE A 130 35.18 2.64 1.94
C ILE A 130 34.99 4.02 1.32
N VAL A 131 35.62 5.03 1.92
CA VAL A 131 35.71 6.37 1.34
C VAL A 131 37.17 6.71 1.05
N ASP A 132 37.39 7.13 -0.18
CA ASP A 132 38.68 7.59 -0.67
C ASP A 132 38.65 9.12 -0.83
N SER A 133 39.68 9.79 -0.32
CA SER A 133 39.93 11.18 -0.68
C SER A 133 40.78 11.23 -1.93
N GLU A 134 40.26 11.82 -3.01
CA GLU A 134 40.91 11.80 -4.32
C GLU A 134 40.96 13.16 -4.99
N ALA A 135 42.03 13.41 -5.75
CA ALA A 135 42.12 14.53 -6.69
C ALA A 135 42.96 14.18 -7.91
N GLU A 136 42.69 14.83 -9.04
CA GLU A 136 43.59 14.78 -10.20
C GLU A 136 44.90 15.49 -9.85
N VAL A 137 46.02 14.80 -10.03
CA VAL A 137 47.36 15.34 -9.87
C VAL A 137 48.21 15.04 -11.10
N GLN A 138 49.21 15.87 -11.33
CA GLN A 138 50.23 15.62 -12.35
C GLN A 138 51.43 14.96 -11.69
N LEU A 139 51.75 13.74 -12.15
CA LEU A 139 52.96 13.03 -11.75
C LEU A 139 54.01 13.16 -12.84
N VAL A 140 55.23 13.48 -12.42
CA VAL A 140 56.41 13.44 -13.29
C VAL A 140 57.06 12.09 -13.09
N VAL A 141 56.99 11.23 -14.11
CA VAL A 141 57.57 9.89 -14.08
C VAL A 141 58.74 9.80 -15.06
N PRO A 142 59.80 9.06 -14.73
CA PRO A 142 60.86 8.77 -15.68
C PRO A 142 60.34 7.79 -16.74
N VAL A 143 60.51 8.13 -18.01
CA VAL A 143 60.20 7.27 -19.15
C VAL A 143 61.48 6.98 -19.90
N VAL A 144 61.76 5.69 -20.10
CA VAL A 144 62.92 5.23 -20.85
C VAL A 144 62.54 5.14 -22.31
N ASN A 145 63.11 6.01 -23.14
CA ASN A 145 62.91 6.02 -24.58
C ASN A 145 64.09 5.34 -25.30
N CYS A 146 64.46 4.12 -24.89
CA CYS A 146 65.52 3.36 -25.55
C CYS A 146 65.04 1.94 -25.88
N PRO A 147 65.25 1.42 -27.11
CA PRO A 147 65.02 0.02 -27.42
C PRO A 147 65.87 -0.87 -26.50
N LEU A 148 65.25 -1.84 -25.83
CA LEU A 148 65.90 -2.75 -24.86
C LEU A 148 67.15 -3.46 -25.42
N GLU A 149 67.26 -3.57 -26.74
CA GLU A 149 68.36 -4.22 -27.46
C GLU A 149 69.69 -3.40 -27.50
N LEU A 150 69.68 -2.12 -27.09
CA LEU A 150 70.84 -1.22 -27.15
C LEU A 150 71.45 -0.87 -25.78
N ILE A 151 70.95 -1.45 -24.69
CA ILE A 151 71.40 -1.10 -23.33
C ILE A 151 72.61 -1.97 -22.94
N ALA A 152 73.83 -1.41 -23.04
CA ALA A 152 75.06 -2.09 -22.65
C ALA A 152 75.39 -1.91 -21.14
N SER A 153 74.87 -0.86 -20.49
CA SER A 153 75.01 -0.63 -19.05
C SER A 153 73.85 0.20 -18.46
N TYR A 154 73.60 0.11 -17.15
CA TYR A 154 72.55 0.88 -16.46
C TYR A 154 72.76 2.41 -16.52
N SER A 155 73.98 2.87 -16.84
CA SER A 155 74.31 4.30 -17.00
C SER A 155 73.91 4.90 -18.35
N ASP A 156 73.48 4.07 -19.31
CA ASP A 156 73.12 4.52 -20.68
C ASP A 156 71.61 4.83 -20.83
N ILE A 157 70.87 4.85 -19.72
CA ILE A 157 69.43 5.11 -19.69
C ILE A 157 69.18 6.63 -19.67
N ASP A 158 68.95 7.22 -20.85
CA ASP A 158 68.39 8.58 -20.95
C ASP A 158 66.91 8.55 -20.53
N ALA A 159 66.67 8.79 -19.24
CA ALA A 159 65.33 8.88 -18.69
C ALA A 159 64.72 10.26 -19.00
N VAL A 160 63.80 10.31 -19.96
CA VAL A 160 63.02 11.52 -20.26
C VAL A 160 61.90 11.64 -19.24
N LYS A 161 61.67 12.84 -18.70
CA LYS A 161 60.54 13.09 -17.79
C LYS A 161 59.24 13.19 -18.59
N ALA A 162 58.29 12.30 -18.34
CA ALA A 162 56.93 12.43 -18.84
C ALA A 162 55.99 12.92 -17.73
N CYS A 163 55.02 13.76 -18.11
CA CYS A 163 53.96 14.20 -17.21
C CYS A 163 52.71 13.37 -17.46
N VAL A 164 52.21 12.67 -16.44
CA VAL A 164 50.99 11.87 -16.51
C VAL A 164 49.97 12.44 -15.54
N LYS A 165 48.74 12.63 -16.03
CA LYS A 165 47.60 12.97 -15.18
C LYS A 165 47.04 11.70 -14.57
N VAL A 166 46.96 11.66 -13.25
CA VAL A 166 46.40 10.52 -12.50
C VAL A 166 45.46 11.00 -11.42
N ILE A 167 44.55 10.13 -11.00
CA ILE A 167 43.78 10.33 -9.77
C ILE A 167 44.64 9.80 -8.62
N LYS A 168 45.06 10.69 -7.71
CA LYS A 168 45.77 10.29 -6.50
C LYS A 168 44.78 10.13 -5.36
N ILE A 169 44.81 8.96 -4.73
CA ILE A 169 44.16 8.72 -3.44
C ILE A 169 45.09 9.23 -2.33
N PHE A 170 44.61 10.16 -1.51
CA PHE A 170 45.34 10.78 -0.42
C PHE A 170 45.19 9.99 0.88
N ASP A 171 44.00 9.45 1.11
CA ASP A 171 43.68 8.62 2.27
C ASP A 171 42.43 7.79 1.97
N SER A 172 42.32 6.66 2.64
CA SER A 172 41.19 5.75 2.54
C SER A 172 40.76 5.36 3.94
N CYS A 173 39.49 5.55 4.28
CA CYS A 173 38.96 5.06 5.54
C CYS A 173 37.73 4.17 5.33
N ARG A 174 37.64 3.11 6.14
CA ARG A 174 36.47 2.25 6.21
C ARG A 174 35.63 2.65 7.40
N PHE A 175 34.33 2.79 7.19
CA PHE A 175 33.40 3.05 8.28
C PHE A 175 32.14 2.20 8.16
N HIS A 176 31.56 1.92 9.31
CA HIS A 176 30.36 1.11 9.47
C HIS A 176 29.18 1.99 9.90
N ASN A 177 28.00 1.72 9.32
CA ASN A 177 26.72 2.32 9.69
C ASN A 177 25.72 1.21 9.97
N GLU A 178 25.13 1.27 11.16
CA GLU A 178 23.96 0.49 11.54
C GLU A 178 22.77 1.46 11.63
N ILE A 179 21.73 1.18 10.85
CA ILE A 179 20.49 1.96 10.84
C ILE A 179 19.37 1.02 11.26
N THR A 180 18.67 1.37 12.34
CA THR A 180 17.47 0.66 12.79
C THR A 180 16.24 1.48 12.41
N LEU A 181 15.31 0.86 11.70
CA LEU A 181 13.99 1.41 11.41
C LEU A 181 12.90 0.51 12.01
N TYR A 182 11.74 1.10 12.27
CA TYR A 182 10.53 0.40 12.66
C TYR A 182 9.45 0.71 11.63
N TYR A 183 8.74 -0.33 11.18
CA TYR A 183 7.66 -0.21 10.22
C TYR A 183 6.38 -0.78 10.84
N GLU A 184 5.31 0.02 10.80
CA GLU A 184 4.10 -0.20 11.59
C GLU A 184 2.83 -0.29 10.71
N GLU A 185 2.86 0.12 9.43
CA GLU A 185 1.66 0.22 8.58
C GLU A 185 1.58 -0.89 7.51
N PHE A 186 0.78 -1.94 7.72
CA PHE A 186 0.75 -3.07 6.78
C PHE A 186 -0.53 -3.10 5.96
N LEU A 187 -0.43 -3.03 4.63
CA LEU A 187 -1.61 -3.15 3.78
C LEU A 187 -2.30 -4.50 4.02
N LEU A 188 -3.54 -4.44 4.51
CA LEU A 188 -4.34 -5.63 4.74
C LEU A 188 -5.03 -6.02 3.44
N LYS A 189 -4.57 -7.11 2.82
CA LYS A 189 -5.26 -7.66 1.65
C LYS A 189 -6.55 -8.34 2.08
N ALA A 190 -7.58 -8.15 1.26
CA ALA A 190 -8.85 -8.82 1.43
C ALA A 190 -9.16 -9.69 0.21
N ASP A 191 -9.54 -10.93 0.50
CA ASP A 191 -10.15 -11.81 -0.47
C ASP A 191 -11.65 -11.47 -0.55
N VAL A 192 -12.16 -11.23 -1.76
CA VAL A 192 -13.59 -11.02 -1.99
C VAL A 192 -14.14 -12.19 -2.77
N TYR A 193 -15.19 -12.79 -2.23
CA TYR A 193 -15.94 -13.85 -2.90
C TYR A 193 -17.40 -13.41 -3.06
N GLN A 194 -17.98 -13.65 -4.24
CA GLN A 194 -19.38 -13.33 -4.50
C GLN A 194 -20.16 -14.58 -4.85
N TYR A 195 -21.15 -14.91 -4.01
CA TYR A 195 -22.19 -15.87 -4.36
C TYR A 195 -23.29 -15.14 -5.14
N ASN A 196 -23.70 -15.70 -6.28
CA ASN A 196 -24.71 -15.11 -7.14
C ASN A 196 -25.80 -16.15 -7.44
N ALA A 197 -27.06 -15.79 -7.24
CA ALA A 197 -28.22 -16.61 -7.60
C ALA A 197 -29.33 -15.75 -8.19
N LEU A 198 -30.33 -16.40 -8.80
CA LEU A 198 -31.56 -15.75 -9.24
C LEU A 198 -32.74 -16.26 -8.41
N SER A 199 -33.60 -15.34 -8.00
CA SER A 199 -34.86 -15.72 -7.37
C SER A 199 -35.81 -16.36 -8.38
N ASP A 200 -36.55 -17.38 -7.95
CA ASP A 200 -37.64 -17.99 -8.72
C ASP A 200 -38.99 -17.28 -8.48
N GLY A 201 -39.03 -16.31 -7.57
CA GLY A 201 -40.23 -15.59 -7.16
C GLY A 201 -41.02 -16.25 -6.02
N ILE A 202 -40.56 -17.40 -5.52
CA ILE A 202 -41.32 -18.24 -4.57
C ILE A 202 -40.47 -18.58 -3.34
N LYS A 203 -39.24 -19.05 -3.53
CA LYS A 203 -38.42 -19.53 -2.42
C LYS A 203 -37.77 -18.39 -1.65
N LYS A 204 -37.59 -18.64 -0.35
CA LYS A 204 -36.85 -17.77 0.59
C LYS A 204 -35.56 -18.39 1.08
N THR A 205 -35.22 -19.57 0.57
CA THR A 205 -34.01 -20.31 0.95
C THR A 205 -33.15 -20.53 -0.28
N PHE A 206 -31.86 -20.23 -0.17
CA PHE A 206 -30.88 -20.38 -1.23
C PHE A 206 -29.72 -21.24 -0.72
N THR A 207 -29.23 -22.13 -1.57
CA THR A 207 -28.18 -23.10 -1.26
C THR A 207 -27.09 -23.07 -2.31
N ASN A 208 -25.99 -23.79 -2.09
CA ASN A 208 -24.92 -23.92 -3.09
C ASN A 208 -25.41 -24.43 -4.46
N ALA A 209 -26.53 -25.15 -4.53
CA ALA A 209 -27.09 -25.62 -5.80
C ALA A 209 -27.70 -24.49 -6.65
N ASP A 210 -28.01 -23.34 -6.04
CA ASP A 210 -28.60 -22.19 -6.70
C ASP A 210 -27.54 -21.21 -7.24
N GLU A 211 -26.26 -21.49 -6.98
CA GLU A 211 -25.15 -20.65 -7.42
C GLU A 211 -25.02 -20.65 -8.94
N LEU A 212 -24.92 -19.45 -9.51
CA LEU A 212 -24.52 -19.22 -10.89
C LEU A 212 -23.01 -19.44 -11.00
N ILE A 213 -22.61 -20.68 -11.28
CA ILE A 213 -21.21 -21.12 -11.27
C ILE A 213 -20.26 -20.35 -12.19
N GLN A 214 -20.81 -19.60 -13.16
CA GLN A 214 -20.03 -18.72 -14.04
C GLN A 214 -19.44 -17.49 -13.31
N TYR A 215 -19.94 -17.15 -12.12
CA TYR A 215 -19.49 -16.00 -11.33
C TYR A 215 -18.72 -16.39 -10.06
N GLY A 216 -18.82 -17.64 -9.60
CA GLY A 216 -18.18 -18.17 -8.41
C GLY A 216 -18.55 -19.64 -8.20
N ASP A 217 -17.76 -20.41 -7.47
CA ASP A 217 -17.88 -21.87 -7.36
C ASP A 217 -17.67 -22.43 -5.95
N LYS A 218 -17.64 -21.57 -4.93
CA LYS A 218 -17.41 -21.92 -3.52
C LYS A 218 -18.70 -22.08 -2.72
N GLY A 219 -19.85 -21.72 -3.29
CA GLY A 219 -21.13 -21.68 -2.60
C GLY A 219 -21.22 -20.62 -1.50
N ILE A 220 -22.22 -20.76 -0.64
CA ILE A 220 -22.43 -19.86 0.51
C ILE A 220 -21.41 -20.22 1.61
N LEU A 221 -20.48 -19.31 1.89
CA LEU A 221 -19.42 -19.51 2.87
C LEU A 221 -19.95 -19.50 4.31
N ASP A 222 -19.19 -20.08 5.24
CA ASP A 222 -19.48 -19.93 6.67
C ASP A 222 -19.17 -18.49 7.12
N PRO A 223 -20.13 -17.79 7.76
CA PRO A 223 -19.90 -16.48 8.37
C PRO A 223 -18.67 -16.39 9.29
N ASN A 224 -18.25 -17.49 9.93
CA ASN A 224 -17.11 -17.51 10.84
C ASN A 224 -15.75 -17.59 10.11
N ASP A 225 -15.75 -17.93 8.82
CA ASP A 225 -14.54 -18.06 8.01
C ASP A 225 -14.23 -16.78 7.21
N VAL A 226 -15.00 -15.71 7.42
CA VAL A 226 -14.89 -14.43 6.70
C VAL A 226 -14.90 -13.26 7.70
N SER A 227 -14.43 -12.09 7.28
CA SER A 227 -14.45 -10.90 8.15
C SER A 227 -15.86 -10.34 8.28
N PHE A 228 -16.56 -10.16 7.15
CA PHE A 228 -17.97 -9.79 7.10
C PHE A 228 -18.57 -10.15 5.73
N TYR A 229 -19.88 -9.99 5.61
CA TYR A 229 -20.60 -10.18 4.36
C TYR A 229 -21.71 -9.15 4.19
N ASN A 230 -22.14 -8.95 2.95
CA ASN A 230 -23.27 -8.11 2.58
C ASN A 230 -24.20 -8.88 1.64
N LEU A 231 -25.50 -8.90 1.95
CA LEU A 231 -26.54 -9.41 1.05
C LEU A 231 -27.16 -8.26 0.25
N PHE A 232 -27.16 -8.37 -1.06
CA PHE A 232 -27.89 -7.49 -1.96
C PHE A 232 -29.00 -8.28 -2.66
N ILE A 233 -30.20 -7.71 -2.67
CA ILE A 233 -31.34 -8.23 -3.42
C ILE A 233 -31.76 -7.14 -4.40
N ASN A 234 -31.72 -7.44 -5.69
CA ASN A 234 -32.04 -6.48 -6.75
C ASN A 234 -31.28 -5.15 -6.63
N GLY A 235 -30.00 -5.21 -6.27
CA GLY A 235 -29.13 -4.03 -6.09
C GLY A 235 -29.30 -3.29 -4.75
N VAL A 236 -30.26 -3.68 -3.90
CA VAL A 236 -30.48 -3.03 -2.59
C VAL A 236 -29.83 -3.86 -1.48
N LEU A 237 -28.97 -3.21 -0.69
CA LEU A 237 -28.36 -3.79 0.51
C LEU A 237 -29.45 -4.16 1.53
N GLN A 238 -29.46 -5.42 1.96
CA GLN A 238 -30.47 -5.95 2.86
C GLN A 238 -30.05 -5.81 4.34
N PRO A 239 -30.97 -5.40 5.24
CA PRO A 239 -30.76 -5.45 6.67
C PRO A 239 -30.45 -6.85 7.20
N SER A 240 -29.50 -6.96 8.13
CA SER A 240 -29.10 -8.26 8.72
C SER A 240 -30.23 -8.98 9.45
N VAL A 241 -31.24 -8.28 9.94
CA VAL A 241 -32.43 -8.91 10.55
C VAL A 241 -33.35 -9.59 9.54
N ASN A 242 -33.22 -9.27 8.25
CA ASN A 242 -34.08 -9.82 7.19
C ASN A 242 -33.59 -11.18 6.70
N TYR A 243 -32.46 -11.69 7.19
CA TYR A 243 -31.90 -12.93 6.72
C TYR A 243 -30.93 -13.58 7.71
N LYS A 244 -30.78 -14.89 7.58
CA LYS A 244 -29.75 -15.68 8.26
C LYS A 244 -28.88 -16.37 7.23
N ILE A 245 -27.57 -16.29 7.44
CA ILE A 245 -26.60 -17.07 6.69
C ILE A 245 -25.94 -18.03 7.66
N VAL A 246 -25.87 -19.28 7.26
CA VAL A 246 -24.98 -20.29 7.82
C VAL A 246 -24.24 -20.95 6.66
N SER A 247 -23.21 -21.75 6.95
CA SER A 247 -22.50 -22.49 5.91
C SER A 247 -23.49 -23.19 4.96
N LYS A 248 -23.37 -22.90 3.67
CA LYS A 248 -24.16 -23.47 2.55
C LYS A 248 -25.64 -23.06 2.46
N LEU A 249 -26.14 -22.17 3.33
CA LEU A 249 -27.55 -21.81 3.37
C LEU A 249 -27.77 -20.32 3.69
N LEU A 250 -28.54 -19.66 2.83
CA LEU A 250 -29.16 -18.36 3.09
C LEU A 250 -30.67 -18.58 3.29
N THR A 251 -31.23 -18.05 4.37
CA THR A 251 -32.67 -18.01 4.64
C THR A 251 -33.12 -16.56 4.78
N LEU A 252 -34.08 -16.14 3.97
CA LEU A 252 -34.73 -14.84 4.07
C LEU A 252 -35.85 -14.93 5.11
N GLU A 253 -35.83 -14.02 6.07
CA GLU A 253 -36.80 -13.91 7.18
C GLU A 253 -37.90 -12.88 6.89
N THR A 254 -37.92 -12.32 5.68
CA THR A 254 -38.98 -11.45 5.19
C THR A 254 -40.28 -12.21 4.95
N GLU A 255 -41.40 -11.48 4.93
CA GLU A 255 -42.71 -12.04 4.55
C GLU A 255 -42.67 -12.52 3.09
N ASP A 256 -42.33 -11.59 2.18
CA ASP A 256 -42.29 -11.83 0.75
C ASP A 256 -40.98 -12.46 0.26
N ALA A 257 -41.10 -13.28 -0.79
CA ALA A 257 -39.95 -13.75 -1.57
C ALA A 257 -39.50 -12.67 -2.58
N PRO A 258 -38.21 -12.61 -2.94
CA PRO A 258 -37.75 -11.68 -3.96
C PRO A 258 -38.40 -11.96 -5.31
N LEU A 259 -38.67 -10.93 -6.10
CA LEU A 259 -39.30 -11.06 -7.42
C LEU A 259 -38.54 -12.06 -8.31
N LYS A 260 -39.28 -12.80 -9.14
CA LYS A 260 -38.69 -13.76 -10.09
C LYS A 260 -37.66 -13.06 -10.99
N GLY A 261 -36.48 -13.65 -11.09
CA GLY A 261 -35.34 -13.11 -11.84
C GLY A 261 -34.55 -12.03 -11.10
N ALA A 262 -34.96 -11.62 -9.90
CA ALA A 262 -34.17 -10.70 -9.09
C ALA A 262 -32.82 -11.34 -8.70
N PRO A 263 -31.70 -10.63 -8.87
CA PRO A 263 -30.40 -11.12 -8.45
C PRO A 263 -30.29 -11.14 -6.92
N ILE A 264 -29.76 -12.25 -6.42
CA ILE A 264 -29.41 -12.48 -5.02
C ILE A 264 -27.88 -12.56 -4.97
N ILE A 265 -27.25 -11.56 -4.37
CA ILE A 265 -25.79 -11.43 -4.35
C ILE A 265 -25.33 -11.38 -2.91
N ILE A 266 -24.46 -12.32 -2.51
CA ILE A 266 -23.78 -12.26 -1.21
C ILE A 266 -22.31 -11.95 -1.49
N SER A 267 -21.83 -10.81 -1.02
CA SER A 267 -20.42 -10.44 -1.07
C SER A 267 -19.77 -10.77 0.27
N PHE A 268 -18.86 -11.72 0.27
CA PHE A 268 -18.04 -12.14 1.42
C PHE A 268 -16.68 -11.47 1.32
N ILE A 269 -16.27 -10.77 2.38
CA ILE A 269 -14.99 -10.07 2.46
C ILE A 269 -14.18 -10.70 3.57
N SER A 270 -12.96 -11.15 3.26
CA SER A 270 -12.04 -11.78 4.21
C SER A 270 -10.71 -11.04 4.22
N PHE A 271 -10.51 -10.19 5.22
CA PHE A 271 -9.24 -9.55 5.48
C PHE A 271 -8.30 -10.54 6.17
N LYS A 272 -7.07 -10.64 5.65
CA LYS A 272 -6.03 -11.47 6.23
C LYS A 272 -4.89 -10.62 6.74
N GLY A 273 -4.46 -10.89 7.96
CA GLY A 273 -3.24 -10.32 8.52
C GLY A 273 -2.00 -10.91 7.85
N ILE A 274 -0.83 -10.43 8.27
CA ILE A 274 0.46 -10.78 7.64
C ILE A 274 0.78 -12.26 7.79
N PHE A 275 0.28 -12.90 8.84
CA PHE A 275 0.47 -14.32 9.09
C PHE A 275 -0.74 -15.16 8.66
N ASN A 276 -1.55 -14.61 7.74
CA ASN A 276 -2.71 -15.25 7.15
C ASN A 276 -3.82 -15.57 8.19
N GLU A 277 -3.82 -14.87 9.32
CA GLU A 277 -4.89 -14.87 10.30
C GLU A 277 -6.09 -14.05 9.80
N LEU A 278 -7.30 -14.51 10.10
CA LEU A 278 -8.53 -13.79 9.75
C LEU A 278 -8.70 -12.58 10.65
N ILE A 279 -8.83 -11.39 10.06
CA ILE A 279 -9.20 -10.18 10.78
C ILE A 279 -10.71 -10.18 10.95
N THR A 280 -11.18 -10.14 12.20
CA THR A 280 -12.61 -10.09 12.51
C THR A 280 -13.17 -8.70 12.22
N ALA A 281 -14.43 -8.62 11.81
CA ALA A 281 -15.11 -7.34 11.66
C ALA A 281 -16.47 -7.34 12.36
N GLU A 282 -16.78 -6.21 12.98
CA GLU A 282 -18.14 -5.87 13.39
C GLU A 282 -18.74 -4.99 12.30
N THR A 283 -20.04 -5.18 12.03
CA THR A 283 -20.74 -4.29 11.11
C THR A 283 -22.03 -3.78 11.75
N TYR A 284 -22.30 -2.52 11.51
CA TYR A 284 -23.52 -1.85 11.94
C TYR A 284 -24.14 -1.13 10.75
N GLN A 285 -25.46 -0.99 10.76
CA GLN A 285 -26.17 -0.26 9.71
C GLN A 285 -27.23 0.62 10.32
N TYR A 286 -27.14 1.90 9.99
CA TYR A 286 -28.22 2.85 10.22
C TYR A 286 -29.15 2.81 9.00
N TYR A 287 -30.45 2.70 9.25
CA TYR A 287 -31.46 2.62 8.20
C TYR A 287 -32.53 3.69 8.44
N ALA A 288 -32.74 4.54 7.44
CA ALA A 288 -33.82 5.52 7.42
C ALA A 288 -34.55 5.47 6.08
N VAL A 289 -35.70 6.15 6.02
CA VAL A 289 -36.48 6.31 4.80
C VAL A 289 -36.64 7.80 4.53
N SER A 290 -36.38 8.21 3.28
CA SER A 290 -36.52 9.60 2.87
C SER A 290 -37.98 10.06 2.95
N ASP A 291 -38.20 11.25 3.47
CA ASP A 291 -39.49 11.94 3.41
C ASP A 291 -39.69 12.72 2.09
N GLY A 292 -38.66 12.76 1.23
CA GLY A 292 -38.66 13.53 -0.01
C GLY A 292 -38.39 15.03 0.16
N VAL A 293 -38.01 15.48 1.36
CA VAL A 293 -37.89 16.90 1.70
C VAL A 293 -36.57 17.22 2.41
N LYS A 294 -36.15 16.41 3.38
CA LYS A 294 -34.99 16.73 4.22
C LYS A 294 -33.68 16.15 3.69
N LYS A 295 -32.60 16.82 4.09
CA LYS A 295 -31.20 16.42 3.81
C LYS A 295 -30.44 16.01 5.07
N LYS A 296 -31.04 16.21 6.24
CA LYS A 296 -30.44 15.89 7.52
C LYS A 296 -31.22 14.75 8.14
N TYR A 297 -30.50 13.71 8.52
CA TYR A 297 -31.05 12.52 9.17
C TYR A 297 -30.35 12.36 10.51
N THR A 298 -31.13 12.18 11.57
CA THR A 298 -30.65 12.04 12.94
C THR A 298 -30.97 10.66 13.49
N ASP A 299 -30.53 10.36 14.71
CA ASP A 299 -30.86 9.08 15.37
C ASP A 299 -32.37 8.82 15.48
N ASP A 300 -33.18 9.88 15.56
CA ASP A 300 -34.66 9.77 15.61
C ASP A 300 -35.28 9.25 14.31
N ASP A 301 -34.54 9.32 13.20
CA ASP A 301 -34.97 8.82 11.89
C ASP A 301 -34.64 7.35 11.67
N GLU A 302 -33.92 6.74 12.62
CA GLU A 302 -33.55 5.33 12.55
C GLU A 302 -34.80 4.43 12.66
N ILE A 303 -34.93 3.50 11.72
CA ILE A 303 -35.90 2.42 11.83
C ILE A 303 -35.34 1.39 12.82
N ILE A 304 -35.86 1.45 14.05
CA ILE A 304 -35.38 0.65 15.19
C ILE A 304 -35.38 -0.88 14.94
N ALA A 305 -36.22 -1.35 14.02
CA ALA A 305 -36.24 -2.76 13.62
C ALA A 305 -34.96 -3.20 12.88
N TYR A 306 -34.21 -2.28 12.29
CA TYR A 306 -33.04 -2.55 11.44
C TYR A 306 -31.70 -2.10 12.04
N GLY A 307 -31.72 -1.35 13.13
CA GLY A 307 -30.58 -0.77 13.86
C GLY A 307 -31.09 -0.06 15.12
N ASN A 308 -30.26 0.17 16.13
CA ASN A 308 -30.68 0.81 17.38
C ASN A 308 -29.55 1.57 18.11
N GLN A 309 -28.48 1.90 17.39
CA GLN A 309 -27.31 2.59 17.91
C GLN A 309 -27.19 4.02 17.37
N GLY A 310 -28.12 4.43 16.51
CA GLY A 310 -28.03 5.71 15.80
C GLY A 310 -26.86 5.76 14.81
N ILE A 311 -26.49 6.96 14.42
CA ILE A 311 -25.38 7.24 13.52
C ILE A 311 -24.07 7.25 14.33
N LEU A 312 -23.23 6.25 14.09
CA LEU A 312 -21.96 6.10 14.80
C LEU A 312 -20.98 7.24 14.49
N ASP A 313 -20.08 7.52 15.44
CA ASP A 313 -19.00 8.47 15.24
C ASP A 313 -18.03 7.94 14.17
N PRO A 314 -17.72 8.73 13.11
CA PRO A 314 -16.71 8.38 12.12
C PRO A 314 -15.34 7.97 12.68
N SER A 315 -14.97 8.43 13.88
CA SER A 315 -13.71 8.10 14.53
C SER A 315 -13.72 6.74 15.25
N ASP A 316 -14.90 6.18 15.50
CA ASP A 316 -15.09 4.88 16.19
C ASP A 316 -15.28 3.71 15.20
N VAL A 317 -15.11 3.95 13.89
CA VAL A 317 -15.32 2.97 12.83
C VAL A 317 -14.15 2.96 11.83
N SER A 318 -13.91 1.83 11.17
CA SER A 318 -12.84 1.73 10.18
C SER A 318 -13.19 2.50 8.91
N TYR A 319 -14.42 2.34 8.43
CA TYR A 319 -14.99 3.08 7.32
C TYR A 319 -16.51 2.91 7.27
N TYR A 320 -17.15 3.69 6.41
CA TYR A 320 -18.58 3.59 6.15
C TYR A 320 -18.92 3.92 4.70
N ILE A 321 -20.07 3.40 4.26
CA ILE A 321 -20.59 3.55 2.91
C ILE A 321 -22.06 3.96 3.03
N LEU A 322 -22.43 5.05 2.36
CA LEU A 322 -23.82 5.49 2.23
C LEU A 322 -24.42 4.91 0.95
N PHE A 323 -25.57 4.27 1.06
CA PHE A 323 -26.41 3.85 -0.06
C PHE A 323 -27.71 4.64 -0.02
N ILE A 324 -28.11 5.18 -1.17
CA ILE A 324 -29.42 5.79 -1.36
C ILE A 324 -30.09 5.04 -2.50
N ASN A 325 -31.23 4.41 -2.22
CA ASN A 325 -31.96 3.55 -3.16
C ASN A 325 -31.05 2.49 -3.83
N GLY A 326 -30.19 1.85 -3.02
CA GLY A 326 -29.24 0.83 -3.49
C GLY A 326 -27.98 1.37 -4.18
N VAL A 327 -27.92 2.67 -4.53
CA VAL A 327 -26.75 3.26 -5.21
C VAL A 327 -25.75 3.79 -4.16
N PRO A 328 -24.49 3.32 -4.16
CA PRO A 328 -23.46 3.87 -3.29
C PRO A 328 -23.20 5.35 -3.63
N GLN A 329 -23.18 6.21 -2.63
CA GLN A 329 -23.01 7.65 -2.80
C GLN A 329 -21.54 8.06 -2.72
N PRO A 330 -21.08 8.99 -3.59
CA PRO A 330 -19.78 9.63 -3.46
C PRO A 330 -19.57 10.32 -2.13
N ARG A 331 -18.34 10.24 -1.60
CA ARG A 331 -17.98 10.86 -0.30
C ARG A 331 -18.22 12.37 -0.22
N THR A 332 -18.16 13.07 -1.34
CA THR A 332 -18.44 14.52 -1.44
C THR A 332 -19.91 14.87 -1.25
N ASN A 333 -20.80 13.90 -1.43
CA ASN A 333 -22.26 14.10 -1.44
C ASN A 333 -22.88 14.02 -0.04
N TYR A 334 -22.08 13.74 0.99
CA TYR A 334 -22.57 13.65 2.35
C TYR A 334 -21.47 13.88 3.39
N GLN A 335 -21.89 14.34 4.56
CA GLN A 335 -21.09 14.44 5.77
C GLN A 335 -21.74 13.59 6.86
N VAL A 336 -20.91 12.91 7.64
CA VAL A 336 -21.36 12.10 8.77
C VAL A 336 -20.63 12.61 10.00
N GLU A 337 -21.41 12.86 11.04
CA GLU A 337 -20.98 13.16 12.40
C GLU A 337 -21.75 12.21 13.33
N LYS A 338 -21.28 12.05 14.56
CA LYS A 338 -22.03 11.28 15.55
C LYS A 338 -23.46 11.82 15.66
N GLY A 339 -24.45 10.97 15.44
CA GLY A 339 -25.87 11.30 15.50
C GLY A 339 -26.43 12.10 14.30
N LEU A 340 -25.63 12.38 13.25
CA LEU A 340 -26.07 13.22 12.14
C LEU A 340 -25.46 12.81 10.79
N LEU A 341 -26.33 12.54 9.82
CA LEU A 341 -26.01 12.44 8.40
C LEU A 341 -26.56 13.68 7.68
N THR A 342 -25.69 14.42 7.00
CA THR A 342 -26.08 15.58 6.18
C THR A 342 -25.74 15.31 4.71
N LEU A 343 -26.75 15.33 3.84
CA LEU A 343 -26.60 15.29 2.39
C LEU A 343 -26.22 16.69 1.88
N THR A 344 -25.16 16.78 1.10
CA THR A 344 -24.61 18.05 0.57
C THR A 344 -25.05 18.31 -0.88
N THR A 345 -25.76 17.36 -1.49
CA THR A 345 -26.32 17.48 -2.83
C THR A 345 -27.37 18.57 -2.92
N VAL A 346 -27.60 19.09 -4.13
CA VAL A 346 -28.71 20.02 -4.40
C VAL A 346 -30.05 19.29 -4.27
N ASP A 347 -30.12 18.06 -4.78
CA ASP A 347 -31.32 17.25 -4.74
C ASP A 347 -31.50 16.54 -3.39
N VAL A 348 -32.75 16.21 -3.08
CA VAL A 348 -33.14 15.36 -1.94
C VAL A 348 -33.49 13.96 -2.46
N PRO A 349 -33.25 12.89 -1.69
CA PRO A 349 -33.68 11.56 -2.09
C PRO A 349 -35.19 11.50 -2.26
N LEU A 350 -35.68 10.77 -3.25
CA LEU A 350 -37.13 10.64 -3.47
C LEU A 350 -37.80 10.09 -2.21
N LYS A 351 -39.03 10.55 -1.96
CA LYS A 351 -39.85 10.02 -0.85
C LYS A 351 -39.90 8.50 -0.91
N ASP A 352 -39.85 7.86 0.26
CA ASP A 352 -39.87 6.42 0.46
C ASP A 352 -38.58 5.70 0.00
N SER A 353 -37.56 6.44 -0.47
CA SER A 353 -36.27 5.85 -0.82
C SER A 353 -35.51 5.37 0.43
N PRO A 354 -34.99 4.14 0.43
CA PRO A 354 -34.09 3.66 1.46
C PRO A 354 -32.80 4.48 1.55
N ILE A 355 -32.42 4.84 2.77
CA ILE A 355 -31.15 5.46 3.10
C ILE A 355 -30.44 4.54 4.09
N VAL A 356 -29.34 3.95 3.64
CA VAL A 356 -28.59 2.97 4.43
C VAL A 356 -27.16 3.46 4.59
N LEU A 357 -26.77 3.72 5.83
CA LEU A 357 -25.39 4.04 6.18
C LEU A 357 -24.77 2.82 6.86
N LYS A 358 -23.90 2.12 6.12
CA LYS A 358 -23.24 0.90 6.57
C LYS A 358 -21.89 1.25 7.18
N PHE A 359 -21.67 0.85 8.42
CA PHE A 359 -20.42 0.99 9.16
C PHE A 359 -19.69 -0.34 9.27
N ILE A 360 -18.38 -0.32 9.06
CA ILE A 360 -17.49 -1.47 9.19
C ILE A 360 -16.43 -1.13 10.23
N MET A 361 -16.26 -2.01 11.21
CA MET A 361 -15.25 -1.93 12.26
C MET A 361 -14.37 -3.16 12.18
N LEU A 362 -13.24 -3.03 11.49
CA LEU A 362 -12.20 -4.05 11.42
C LEU A 362 -11.47 -4.07 12.75
N LYS A 363 -11.42 -5.25 13.37
CA LYS A 363 -10.77 -5.48 14.65
C LYS A 363 -9.45 -6.19 14.40
N GLY A 364 -8.36 -5.45 14.55
CA GLY A 364 -7.03 -6.00 14.58
C GLY A 364 -6.80 -6.80 15.86
N ALA A 365 -5.53 -7.04 16.17
CA ALA A 365 -5.20 -7.68 17.43
C ALA A 365 -5.73 -6.90 18.64
N HIS A 366 -6.11 -7.63 19.69
CA HIS A 366 -6.67 -7.06 20.92
C HIS A 366 -7.90 -6.17 20.72
N ASN A 367 -8.68 -6.41 19.66
CA ASN A 367 -9.87 -5.62 19.35
C ASN A 367 -9.59 -4.15 19.00
N GLN A 368 -8.34 -3.82 18.63
CA GLN A 368 -8.00 -2.48 18.17
C GLN A 368 -8.71 -2.17 16.85
N LEU A 369 -9.23 -0.94 16.73
CA LEU A 369 -9.89 -0.51 15.51
C LEU A 369 -8.84 -0.19 14.45
N LEU A 370 -8.91 -0.87 13.31
CA LEU A 370 -8.03 -0.59 12.17
C LEU A 370 -8.65 0.51 11.32
N THR A 371 -7.82 1.41 10.78
CA THR A 371 -8.30 2.47 9.89
C THR A 371 -8.43 1.97 8.46
N ALA A 372 -9.38 2.53 7.72
CA ALA A 372 -9.49 2.26 6.29
C ALA A 372 -9.87 3.54 5.53
N GLU A 373 -9.20 3.73 4.38
CA GLU A 373 -9.55 4.74 3.41
C GLU A 373 -10.50 4.16 2.37
N VAL A 374 -11.50 4.97 1.99
CA VAL A 374 -12.40 4.67 0.89
C VAL A 374 -12.20 5.71 -0.19
N TYR A 375 -11.92 5.24 -1.40
CA TYR A 375 -11.89 6.07 -2.59
C TYR A 375 -12.86 5.50 -3.63
N GLN A 376 -13.49 6.38 -4.39
CA GLN A 376 -14.44 5.98 -5.44
C GLN A 376 -14.11 6.72 -6.73
N TYR A 377 -13.81 5.95 -7.76
CA TYR A 377 -13.80 6.42 -9.13
C TYR A 377 -15.24 6.36 -9.66
N ASN A 378 -15.75 7.49 -10.16
CA ASN A 378 -17.11 7.58 -10.68
C ASN A 378 -17.06 8.04 -12.13
N THR A 379 -17.84 7.39 -12.99
CA THR A 379 -17.97 7.72 -14.41
C THR A 379 -19.38 7.42 -14.90
N LEU A 380 -19.66 7.73 -16.16
CA LEU A 380 -20.92 7.47 -16.83
C LEU A 380 -20.74 6.41 -17.91
N GLY A 381 -21.75 5.56 -18.07
CA GLY A 381 -21.73 4.52 -19.10
C GLY A 381 -21.67 5.11 -20.51
N ASP A 382 -20.60 4.84 -21.26
CA ASP A 382 -20.52 5.16 -22.70
C ASP A 382 -19.69 4.13 -23.50
N GLY A 383 -19.41 2.96 -22.92
CA GLY A 383 -18.57 1.96 -23.56
C GLY A 383 -18.22 0.79 -22.65
N LYS A 384 -17.04 0.19 -22.87
CA LYS A 384 -16.50 -0.89 -22.03
C LYS A 384 -15.15 -0.56 -21.42
N ILE A 385 -14.47 0.47 -21.90
CA ILE A 385 -13.15 0.86 -21.42
C ILE A 385 -13.29 2.26 -20.84
N TYR A 386 -12.87 2.39 -19.59
CA TYR A 386 -12.91 3.64 -18.84
C TYR A 386 -11.50 3.92 -18.32
N THR A 387 -11.11 5.17 -18.40
CA THR A 387 -9.78 5.66 -18.07
C THR A 387 -9.86 6.79 -17.07
N ASN A 388 -8.71 7.29 -16.61
CA ASN A 388 -8.66 8.48 -15.76
C ASN A 388 -9.31 9.72 -16.40
N GLN A 389 -9.42 9.79 -17.72
CA GLN A 389 -10.06 10.92 -18.41
C GLN A 389 -11.58 10.91 -18.27
N ASP A 390 -12.17 9.74 -18.04
CA ASP A 390 -13.61 9.57 -17.91
C ASP A 390 -14.10 9.81 -16.47
N GLU A 391 -13.18 10.09 -15.53
CA GLU A 391 -13.54 10.37 -14.14
C GLU A 391 -14.39 11.63 -14.02
N LEU A 392 -15.52 11.53 -13.30
CA LEU A 392 -16.30 12.68 -12.85
C LEU A 392 -15.53 13.40 -11.74
N THR A 393 -14.71 14.38 -12.13
CA THR A 393 -13.72 14.99 -11.22
C THR A 393 -14.31 15.74 -10.03
N MET A 394 -15.61 16.04 -10.07
CA MET A 394 -16.37 16.59 -8.95
C MET A 394 -16.51 15.62 -7.75
N TYR A 395 -16.32 14.31 -7.96
CA TYR A 395 -16.45 13.28 -6.93
C TYR A 395 -15.10 12.69 -6.48
N GLY A 396 -14.04 12.87 -7.27
CA GLY A 396 -12.71 12.32 -7.04
C GLY A 396 -11.77 12.78 -8.15
N ASN A 397 -10.45 12.74 -7.94
CA ASN A 397 -9.48 13.21 -8.94
C ASN A 397 -8.17 12.40 -8.93
N LYS A 398 -8.21 11.18 -8.37
CA LYS A 398 -7.03 10.32 -8.25
C LYS A 398 -6.93 9.33 -9.42
N GLY A 399 -7.93 9.28 -10.31
CA GLY A 399 -8.05 8.25 -11.33
C GLY A 399 -8.23 6.86 -10.75
N ILE A 400 -7.99 5.83 -11.56
CA ILE A 400 -8.06 4.42 -11.14
C ILE A 400 -6.72 4.02 -10.50
N PRO A 401 -6.64 3.82 -9.16
CA PRO A 401 -5.41 3.45 -8.48
C PRO A 401 -4.93 2.05 -8.85
N ASN A 402 -3.68 1.73 -8.52
CA ASN A 402 -3.11 0.40 -8.71
C ASN A 402 -3.82 -0.63 -7.79
N PRO A 403 -4.50 -1.66 -8.31
CA PRO A 403 -5.18 -2.69 -7.49
C PRO A 403 -4.23 -3.47 -6.56
N LYS A 404 -2.93 -3.46 -6.83
CA LYS A 404 -1.94 -4.07 -5.93
C LYS A 404 -1.72 -3.28 -4.65
N LEU A 405 -2.10 -2.00 -4.60
CA LEU A 405 -1.89 -1.11 -3.44
C LEU A 405 -3.18 -0.83 -2.64
N ILE A 406 -4.25 -1.57 -2.89
CA ILE A 406 -5.55 -1.44 -2.19
C ILE A 406 -5.93 -2.79 -1.56
N SER A 407 -6.78 -2.79 -0.54
CA SER A 407 -7.21 -4.01 0.16
C SER A 407 -8.14 -4.84 -0.70
N TYR A 408 -9.22 -4.22 -1.19
CA TYR A 408 -10.14 -4.80 -2.16
C TYR A 408 -10.91 -3.70 -2.90
N GLN A 409 -11.63 -4.10 -3.94
CA GLN A 409 -12.42 -3.20 -4.78
C GLN A 409 -13.78 -3.81 -5.14
N ASN A 410 -14.77 -2.94 -5.34
CA ASN A 410 -16.12 -3.31 -5.78
C ASN A 410 -16.53 -2.43 -6.96
N LEU A 411 -17.02 -3.05 -8.03
CA LEU A 411 -17.63 -2.33 -9.14
C LEU A 411 -19.15 -2.36 -9.01
N PHE A 412 -19.78 -1.19 -9.09
CA PHE A 412 -21.23 -1.03 -9.16
C PHE A 412 -21.58 -0.41 -10.52
N ILE A 413 -22.52 -1.05 -11.23
CA ILE A 413 -23.11 -0.50 -12.46
C ILE A 413 -24.59 -0.34 -12.19
N ASN A 414 -25.08 0.90 -12.29
CA ASN A 414 -26.47 1.24 -11.98
C ASN A 414 -26.92 0.76 -10.58
N GLY A 415 -26.03 0.86 -9.58
CA GLY A 415 -26.26 0.40 -8.20
C GLY A 415 -26.10 -1.11 -7.98
N VAL A 416 -25.98 -1.92 -9.03
CA VAL A 416 -25.82 -3.38 -8.90
C VAL A 416 -24.35 -3.74 -8.81
N LEU A 417 -23.97 -4.44 -7.73
CA LEU A 417 -22.63 -5.00 -7.54
C LEU A 417 -22.31 -6.00 -8.65
N GLN A 418 -21.14 -5.84 -9.28
CA GLN A 418 -20.70 -6.69 -10.38
C GLN A 418 -19.75 -7.80 -9.89
N PRO A 419 -19.85 -9.02 -10.46
CA PRO A 419 -18.87 -10.09 -10.27
C PRO A 419 -17.49 -9.70 -10.80
N SER A 420 -16.43 -10.09 -10.09
CA SER A 420 -15.05 -9.76 -10.46
C SER A 420 -14.60 -10.35 -11.81
N VAL A 421 -15.27 -11.40 -12.29
CA VAL A 421 -15.00 -11.99 -13.62
C VAL A 421 -15.48 -11.12 -14.78
N ASN A 422 -16.41 -10.19 -14.51
CA ASN A 422 -17.02 -9.33 -15.51
C ASN A 422 -16.20 -8.06 -15.83
N TYR A 423 -15.08 -7.85 -15.15
CA TYR A 423 -14.25 -6.67 -15.37
C TYR A 423 -12.79 -6.90 -14.98
N LEU A 424 -11.92 -6.10 -15.59
CA LEU A 424 -10.50 -6.03 -15.27
C LEU A 424 -10.19 -4.61 -14.81
N VAL A 425 -9.40 -4.49 -13.75
CA VAL A 425 -8.89 -3.20 -13.26
C VAL A 425 -7.37 -3.24 -13.31
N GLN A 426 -6.80 -2.21 -13.89
CA GLN A 426 -5.38 -1.91 -13.87
C GLN A 426 -5.20 -0.43 -13.51
N THR A 427 -3.99 -0.03 -13.14
CA THR A 427 -3.71 1.39 -12.91
C THR A 427 -4.15 2.21 -14.12
N GLY A 428 -5.07 3.14 -13.90
CA GLY A 428 -5.60 4.03 -14.93
C GLY A 428 -6.68 3.46 -15.85
N VAL A 429 -7.07 2.19 -15.71
CA VAL A 429 -7.99 1.52 -16.65
C VAL A 429 -8.97 0.58 -15.92
N LEU A 430 -10.26 0.72 -16.25
CA LEU A 430 -11.33 -0.25 -15.98
C LEU A 430 -11.85 -0.76 -17.32
N ALA A 431 -11.82 -2.07 -17.53
CA ALA A 431 -12.32 -2.72 -18.74
C ALA A 431 -13.41 -3.75 -18.40
N LEU A 432 -14.60 -3.58 -18.97
CA LEU A 432 -15.71 -4.54 -18.85
C LEU A 432 -15.52 -5.67 -19.87
N THR A 433 -15.66 -6.91 -19.41
CA THR A 433 -15.50 -8.13 -20.23
C THR A 433 -16.83 -8.73 -20.69
N THR A 434 -17.95 -8.17 -20.21
CA THR A 434 -19.31 -8.60 -20.56
C THR A 434 -19.64 -8.33 -22.03
N SER A 435 -20.58 -9.08 -22.60
CA SER A 435 -21.16 -8.78 -23.93
C SER A 435 -21.89 -7.45 -23.92
N ASP A 436 -22.65 -7.22 -22.85
CA ASP A 436 -23.58 -6.10 -22.75
C ASP A 436 -22.84 -4.81 -22.37
N LEU A 437 -23.39 -3.70 -22.85
CA LEU A 437 -22.92 -2.36 -22.50
C LEU A 437 -23.70 -1.86 -21.28
N PRO A 438 -23.04 -1.10 -20.38
CA PRO A 438 -23.75 -0.29 -19.41
C PRO A 438 -24.76 0.63 -20.11
N LEU A 439 -25.86 0.94 -19.43
CA LEU A 439 -26.81 1.93 -19.91
C LEU A 439 -26.07 3.24 -20.20
N LYS A 440 -26.29 3.81 -21.38
CA LYS A 440 -25.66 5.09 -21.74
C LYS A 440 -26.05 6.18 -20.74
N GLY A 441 -25.06 6.87 -20.18
CA GLY A 441 -25.24 7.86 -19.13
C GLY A 441 -25.57 7.27 -17.74
N GLY A 442 -25.65 5.95 -17.60
CA GLY A 442 -25.89 5.29 -16.32
C GLY A 442 -24.67 5.40 -15.40
N PRO A 443 -24.87 5.45 -14.06
CA PRO A 443 -23.76 5.62 -13.13
C PRO A 443 -22.91 4.36 -13.02
N ILE A 444 -21.60 4.54 -13.06
CA ILE A 444 -20.60 3.51 -12.78
C ILE A 444 -19.74 4.00 -11.63
N SER A 445 -19.66 3.19 -10.57
CA SER A 445 -18.86 3.49 -9.39
C SER A 445 -17.91 2.32 -9.12
N LEU A 446 -16.62 2.58 -9.19
CA LEU A 446 -15.58 1.65 -8.80
C LEU A 446 -15.01 2.10 -7.46
N GLN A 447 -15.33 1.35 -6.41
CA GLN A 447 -14.95 1.62 -5.04
C GLN A 447 -13.67 0.87 -4.68
N PHE A 448 -12.75 1.55 -4.01
CA PHE A 448 -11.51 1.00 -3.48
C PHE A 448 -11.49 1.19 -1.97
N ILE A 449 -11.19 0.11 -1.26
CA ILE A 449 -10.98 0.12 0.19
C ILE A 449 -9.51 -0.18 0.41
N THR A 450 -8.87 0.63 1.24
CA THR A 450 -7.47 0.45 1.63
C THR A 450 -7.39 0.53 3.13
N SER A 451 -7.10 -0.59 3.78
CA SER A 451 -6.92 -0.68 5.23
C SER A 451 -5.50 -1.09 5.54
N TYR A 452 -4.98 -0.52 6.62
CA TYR A 452 -3.67 -0.84 7.14
C TYR A 452 -3.81 -1.46 8.53
N TYR A 453 -2.96 -2.43 8.81
CA TYR A 453 -2.69 -2.90 10.16
C TYR A 453 -1.84 -1.88 10.90
#